data_AF-A0A380H662-F1
#
_entry.id   AF-A0A380H662-F1
#
_cell.length_a   1.000
_cell.length_b   1.000
_cell.length_c   1.000
_cell.angle_alpha   90.00
_cell.angle_beta   90.00
_cell.angle_gamma   90.00
#
_symmetry.space_group_name_H-M   'P 1'
#
loop_
_entity.id
_entity.type
_entity.pdbx_description
1 polymer ?
#
loop_
_entity_poly.entity_id
_entity_poly.type
_entity_poly.pdbx_seq_one_letter_code
_entity_poly.pdbx_strand_id
1 'polypeptide(L)' 'MKFKNILLDFDDTIVDFYDAEEKAFFKIAEYYHHYASKEDFAHFRKVNQEHWEAFQKNELTKGSFITSLY' A
#
# COMPACT_ATOMS: atom_id res chain seq x y z
N MET A 1 -9.08 -16.35 -30.73
CA MET A 1 -8.74 -17.04 -29.46
C MET A 1 -9.80 -16.68 -28.42
N LYS A 2 -10.38 -17.66 -27.71
CA LYS A 2 -11.37 -17.40 -26.64
C LYS A 2 -10.82 -17.98 -25.34
N PHE A 3 -10.56 -17.13 -24.36
CA PHE A 3 -10.10 -17.56 -23.03
C PHE A 3 -11.29 -18.11 -22.24
N LYS A 4 -11.10 -19.26 -21.57
CA LYS A 4 -12.13 -19.86 -20.71
C LYS A 4 -12.14 -19.24 -19.32
N ASN A 5 -10.97 -18.83 -18.83
CA ASN A 5 -10.76 -18.23 -17.53
C ASN A 5 -9.88 -16.99 -17.70
N ILE A 6 -10.17 -15.94 -16.95
CA ILE A 6 -9.35 -14.74 -16.83
C ILE A 6 -9.16 -14.50 -15.33
N LEU A 7 -7.91 -14.32 -14.92
CA LEU A 7 -7.56 -13.92 -13.56
C LEU A 7 -7.16 -12.45 -13.63
N LEU A 8 -7.83 -11.63 -12.84
CA LEU A 8 -7.57 -10.20 -12.74
C LEU A 8 -7.05 -9.93 -11.34
N ASP A 9 -5.96 -9.18 -11.27
CA ASP A 9 -5.53 -8.57 -10.02
C ASP A 9 -6.55 -7.51 -9.61
N PHE A 10 -6.56 -7.14 -8.33
CA PHE A 10 -7.51 -6.17 -7.81
C PHE A 10 -6.93 -4.75 -7.86
N ASP A 11 -5.83 -4.54 -7.14
CA ASP A 11 -5.19 -3.23 -6.99
C ASP A 11 -4.56 -2.79 -8.31
N ASP A 12 -4.79 -1.53 -8.69
CA ASP A 12 -4.33 -0.89 -9.92
C ASP A 12 -4.72 -1.62 -11.24
N THR A 13 -5.61 -2.62 -11.15
CA THR A 13 -6.16 -3.37 -12.29
C THR A 13 -7.68 -3.22 -12.39
N ILE A 14 -8.41 -3.41 -11.28
CA ILE A 14 -9.86 -3.19 -11.20
C ILE A 14 -10.18 -1.87 -10.49
N VAL A 15 -9.38 -1.50 -9.48
CA VAL A 15 -9.57 -0.28 -8.69
C VAL A 15 -8.34 0.61 -8.75
N ASP A 16 -8.54 1.92 -8.61
CA ASP A 16 -7.45 2.88 -8.46
C ASP A 16 -6.98 2.88 -6.99
N PHE A 17 -6.00 2.03 -6.71
CA PHE A 17 -5.48 1.90 -5.35
C PHE A 17 -4.58 3.09 -5.00
N TYR A 18 -3.88 3.64 -5.99
CA TYR A 18 -3.04 4.83 -5.81
C TYR A 18 -3.82 6.02 -5.23
N ASP A 19 -4.96 6.38 -5.85
CA ASP A 19 -5.82 7.47 -5.35
C ASP A 19 -6.41 7.16 -3.95
N ALA A 20 -6.79 5.91 -3.71
CA ALA A 20 -7.32 5.49 -2.43
C ALA A 20 -6.27 5.57 -1.30
N GLU A 21 -5.04 5.16 -1.58
CA GLU A 21 -3.93 5.16 -0.63
C GLU A 21 -3.48 6.58 -0.29
N GLU A 22 -3.34 7.46 -1.28
CA GLU A 22 -3.00 8.88 -1.06
C GLU A 22 -4.04 9.54 -0.14
N LYS A 23 -5.33 9.34 -0.43
CA LYS A 23 -6.43 9.85 0.41
C LYS A 23 -6.40 9.29 1.83
N ALA A 24 -6.15 8.00 1.98
CA ALA A 24 -6.09 7.36 3.29
C ALA A 24 -4.92 7.89 4.12
N PHE A 25 -3.74 8.04 3.50
CA PHE A 25 -2.54 8.57 4.13
C PHE A 25 -2.74 10.00 4.67
N PHE A 26 -3.26 10.90 3.85
CA PHE A 26 -3.49 12.27 4.32
C PHE A 26 -4.61 12.38 5.35
N LYS A 27 -5.67 11.56 5.24
CA LYS A 27 -6.74 11.53 6.25
C LYS A 27 -6.24 11.05 7.61
N ILE A 28 -5.36 10.04 7.65
CA ILE A 28 -4.83 9.56 8.92
C ILE A 28 -3.83 10.57 9.52
N ALA A 29 -3.01 11.22 8.69
CA ALA A 29 -2.14 12.31 9.14
C ALA A 29 -2.97 13.44 9.77
N GLU A 30 -4.03 13.88 9.08
CA GLU A 30 -4.94 14.92 9.57
C GLU A 30 -5.61 14.52 10.90
N TYR A 31 -6.07 13.27 11.01
CA TYR A 31 -6.68 12.73 12.23
C TYR A 31 -5.74 12.83 13.44
N TYR A 32 -4.44 12.63 13.24
CA TYR A 32 -3.41 12.79 14.28
C TYR A 32 -2.85 14.21 14.40
N HIS A 33 -3.52 15.21 13.81
CA HIS A 33 -3.09 16.61 13.80
C HIS A 33 -1.69 16.82 13.19
N HIS A 34 -1.36 16.02 12.18
CA HIS A 34 -0.17 16.15 11.36
C HIS A 34 -0.52 16.61 9.94
N TYR A 35 0.23 17.58 9.44
CA TYR A 35 0.09 18.09 8.08
C TYR A 35 1.18 17.46 7.21
N ALA A 36 0.95 16.21 6.80
CA ALA A 36 1.89 15.50 5.95
C ALA A 36 2.02 16.20 4.58
N SER A 37 3.22 16.18 4.04
CA SER A 37 3.57 16.68 2.71
C SER A 37 3.48 15.56 1.65
N LYS A 38 3.64 15.92 0.38
CA LYS A 38 3.76 14.93 -0.69
C LYS A 38 5.06 14.14 -0.60
N GLU A 39 6.10 14.77 -0.08
CA GLU A 39 7.39 14.13 0.20
C GLU A 39 7.23 13.06 1.28
N ASP A 40 6.44 13.31 2.33
CA ASP A 40 6.13 12.32 3.37
C ASP A 40 5.35 11.14 2.79
N PHE A 41 4.38 11.40 1.92
CA PHE A 41 3.63 10.34 1.22
C PHE A 41 4.55 9.51 0.31
N ALA A 42 5.44 10.16 -0.44
CA ALA A 42 6.40 9.47 -1.29
C ALA A 42 7.38 8.60 -0.46
N HIS A 43 7.80 9.09 0.71
CA HIS A 43 8.62 8.32 1.64
C HIS A 43 7.86 7.11 2.19
N PHE A 44 6.61 7.31 2.65
CA PHE A 44 5.74 6.25 3.11
C PHE A 44 5.56 5.16 2.04
N ARG A 45 5.24 5.55 0.80
CA ARG A 45 5.07 4.61 -0.34
C ARG A 45 6.29 3.74 -0.55
N LYS A 46 7.49 4.35 -0.50
CA LYS A 46 8.75 3.63 -0.64
C LYS A 46 8.90 2.57 0.45
N VAL A 47 8.70 2.96 1.72
CA VAL A 47 8.82 2.04 2.86
C VAL A 47 7.77 0.93 2.77
N ASN A 48 6.52 1.27 2.46
CA ASN A 48 5.43 0.31 2.32
C ASN A 48 5.71 -0.73 1.21
N GLN A 49 6.28 -0.29 0.09
CA GLN A 49 6.67 -1.18 -1.01
C GLN A 49 7.75 -2.18 -0.58
N GLU A 50 8.80 -1.72 0.11
CA GLU A 50 9.87 -2.59 0.62
C GLU A 50 9.32 -3.66 1.57
N HIS A 51 8.33 -3.31 2.39
CA HIS A 51 7.64 -4.25 3.27
C HIS A 51 6.82 -5.28 2.50
N TRP A 52 6.10 -4.88 1.44
CA TRP A 52 5.34 -5.80 0.61
C TRP A 52 6.24 -6.82 -0.08
N GLU A 53 7.40 -6.38 -0.57
CA GLU A 53 8.39 -7.26 -1.19
C GLU A 53 8.95 -8.27 -0.19
N ALA A 54 9.26 -7.84 1.04
CA ALA A 54 9.71 -8.74 2.11
C ALA A 54 8.62 -9.74 2.52
N PHE A 55 7.36 -9.31 2.60
CA PHE A 55 6.22 -10.20 2.87
C PHE A 55 6.04 -11.25 1.77
N GLN A 56 6.13 -10.87 0.50
CA GLN A 56 6.01 -11.79 -0.64
C GLN A 56 7.14 -12.84 -0.68
N LYS A 57 8.32 -12.51 -0.13
CA LYS A 57 9.45 -13.43 0.01
C LYS A 57 9.36 -14.35 1.23
N ASN A 58 8.28 -14.27 2.02
CA ASN A 58 8.13 -14.92 3.33
C ASN A 58 9.18 -14.46 4.37
N GLU A 59 9.77 -13.28 4.18
CA GLU A 59 10.74 -12.70 5.13
C GLU A 59 10.02 -11.98 6.28
N LEU A 60 8.73 -11.66 6.11
CA LEU A 60 7.84 -11.12 7.13
C LEU A 60 6.58 -11.97 7.27
N THR A 61 6.12 -12.21 8.49
CA THR A 61 4.78 -12.78 8.73
C THR A 61 3.72 -11.69 8.62
N LYS A 62 2.45 -12.05 8.37
CA LYS A 62 1.35 -11.06 8.28
C LYS A 62 1.21 -10.21 9.55
N GLY A 63 1.50 -10.79 10.72
CA GLY A 63 1.52 -10.05 11.99
C GLY A 63 2.68 -9.06 12.05
N SER A 64 3.89 -9.50 11.68
CA SER A 64 5.09 -8.66 11.66
C SER A 64 5.03 -7.54 10.62
N PHE A 65 4.41 -7.80 9.47
CA PHE A 65 4.22 -6.88 8.35
C PHE A 65 3.46 -5.61 8.75
N ILE A 66 2.45 -5.73 9.63
CA ILE A 66 1.68 -4.58 10.12
C ILE A 66 2.40 -3.86 11.26
N THR A 67 3.13 -4.59 12.11
CA THR A 67 3.81 -4.01 13.27
C THR A 67 5.15 -3.33 12.97
N SER A 68 5.83 -3.65 11.86
CA SER A 68 7.13 -3.05 11.52
C SER A 68 7.04 -1.65 10.87
N LEU A 69 5.81 -1.13 10.71
CA LEU A 69 5.53 0.24 10.26
C LEU A 69 5.48 1.26 11.42
N TYR A 70 5.78 0.82 12.65
CA TYR A 70 5.90 1.63 13.88
C TYR A 70 7.31 1.51 14.44
#